data_AF-A0A161X5B0-F1
#
_entry.id   AF-A0A161X5B0-F1
#
_cell.length_a   1.000
_cell.length_b   1.000
_cell.length_c   1.000
_cell.angle_alpha   90.00
_cell.angle_beta   90.00
_cell.angle_gamma   90.00
#
_symmetry.space_group_name_H-M   'P 1'
#
loop_
_entity.id
_entity.type
_entity.pdbx_description
1 polymer ?
#
loop_
_entity_poly.entity_id
_entity_poly.type
_entity_poly.pdbx_seq_one_letter_code
_entity_poly.pdbx_strand_id
1 'polypeptide(L)'
;MGNTRILSCGKSLENYYICINNKVVGFTQRSGEKGDLIYFSVKVDKKTVCGARGILDEVTDYKPWEDSDRYVQVFRVKNIEYCNPFDLSILKEYGGTYYGAKYFQRSKSIKEVDAVNRLDIEFANNKISKLYVFESNVESDIDNSTEEQDESEDLITDNDKPTEAFAEDDRLDIMGTFQTIKFKNETDPIMGLEPLVSDYFFKLFTHFKEENTILIAQNRLFGTTSLKNINNETIPGIKGIPDALLISYDKENINTSIKINLIEYECYGEGKIKSTQKFNYLNGIVIPQLIRFASTFSIVTDDKIRKNTIDEWVDKIMNYIDGEEVLTNKIKGWIKELNPNVKERQIDRMFDKELRNAFESNIRIILVIDELTPEQKETIKNIINSFKLNNTNSKNKDNFIEFSSYIVRLEQKIGIIDKESSFALSFQE
;
A
#
# COMPACT_ATOMS: atom_id res chain seq x y z
N MET A 1 -22.58 -13.35 0.61
CA MET A 1 -22.14 -12.63 -0.60
C MET A 1 -21.92 -11.19 -0.18
N GLY A 2 -20.81 -10.57 -0.58
CA GLY A 2 -20.57 -9.15 -0.30
C GLY A 2 -21.46 -8.25 -1.16
N ASN A 3 -21.26 -6.95 -1.02
CA ASN A 3 -21.99 -5.93 -1.76
C ASN A 3 -21.56 -5.88 -3.23
N THR A 4 -22.40 -5.31 -4.11
CA THR A 4 -22.04 -5.07 -5.52
C THR A 4 -21.69 -3.61 -5.75
N ARG A 5 -20.60 -3.35 -6.48
CA ARG A 5 -20.09 -1.99 -6.77
C ARG A 5 -19.58 -1.88 -8.19
N ILE A 6 -19.49 -0.64 -8.66
CA ILE A 6 -18.80 -0.30 -9.91
C ILE A 6 -17.57 0.51 -9.56
N LEU A 7 -16.42 0.04 -10.02
CA LEU A 7 -15.16 0.77 -9.95
C LEU A 7 -14.94 1.47 -11.30
N SER A 8 -14.96 2.80 -11.28
CA SER A 8 -14.68 3.62 -12.45
C SER A 8 -13.20 3.98 -12.52
N CYS A 9 -12.52 3.53 -13.58
CA CYS A 9 -11.15 3.95 -13.91
C CYS A 9 -11.11 5.28 -14.68
N GLY A 10 -12.24 6.00 -14.77
CA GLY A 10 -12.35 7.25 -15.50
C GLY A 10 -12.02 7.06 -16.98
N LYS A 11 -11.20 7.94 -17.55
CA LYS A 11 -10.73 7.86 -18.95
C LYS A 11 -9.45 7.02 -19.11
N SER A 12 -8.84 6.55 -18.02
CA SER A 12 -7.54 5.86 -18.06
C SER A 12 -7.70 4.37 -18.35
N LEU A 13 -7.48 4.00 -19.61
CA LEU A 13 -7.36 2.59 -20.02
C LEU A 13 -6.17 1.91 -19.33
N GLU A 14 -5.10 2.66 -19.09
CA GLU A 14 -3.95 2.16 -18.34
C GLU A 14 -4.33 1.72 -16.93
N ASN A 15 -5.04 2.56 -16.16
CA ASN A 15 -5.50 2.20 -14.82
C ASN A 15 -6.44 0.98 -14.84
N TYR A 16 -7.32 0.89 -15.84
CA TYR A 16 -8.19 -0.27 -16.04
C TYR A 16 -7.38 -1.56 -16.23
N TYR A 17 -6.36 -1.53 -17.09
CA TYR A 17 -5.50 -2.68 -17.32
C TYR A 17 -4.57 -2.98 -16.13
N ILE A 18 -4.07 -1.97 -15.43
CA ILE A 18 -3.29 -2.14 -14.20
C ILE A 18 -4.12 -2.92 -13.19
N CYS A 19 -5.37 -2.52 -12.93
CA CYS A 19 -6.24 -3.19 -11.97
C CYS A 19 -6.46 -4.67 -12.32
N ILE A 20 -6.73 -4.96 -13.59
CA ILE A 20 -7.05 -6.32 -14.05
C ILE A 20 -5.79 -7.21 -14.08
N ASN A 21 -4.71 -6.72 -14.68
CA ASN A 21 -3.49 -7.50 -14.88
C ASN A 21 -2.77 -7.76 -13.56
N ASN A 22 -2.75 -6.77 -12.66
CA ASN A 22 -2.13 -6.89 -11.34
C ASN A 22 -3.09 -7.42 -10.27
N LYS A 23 -4.35 -7.70 -10.63
CA LYS A 23 -5.41 -8.22 -9.75
C LYS A 23 -5.55 -7.39 -8.48
N VAL A 24 -5.63 -6.08 -8.63
CA VAL A 24 -5.65 -5.14 -7.51
C VAL A 24 -6.62 -4.00 -7.79
N VAL A 25 -7.29 -3.52 -6.75
CA VAL A 25 -8.23 -2.40 -6.82
C VAL A 25 -7.90 -1.41 -5.73
N GLY A 26 -7.79 -0.14 -6.10
CA GLY A 26 -7.63 0.97 -5.18
C GLY A 26 -8.92 1.77 -5.03
N PHE A 27 -9.24 2.13 -3.80
CA PHE A 27 -10.32 3.04 -3.44
C PHE A 27 -9.72 4.33 -2.87
N THR A 28 -10.29 5.47 -3.27
CA THR A 28 -9.94 6.78 -2.71
C THR A 28 -10.58 7.05 -1.36
N GLN A 29 -11.48 6.17 -0.91
CA GLN A 29 -12.13 6.19 0.41
C GLN A 29 -12.14 4.78 1.01
N ARG A 30 -12.23 4.66 2.33
CA ARG A 30 -12.37 3.38 3.02
C ARG A 30 -13.82 2.89 2.93
N SER A 31 -14.20 2.37 1.76
CA SER A 31 -15.58 1.96 1.48
C SER A 31 -15.73 0.51 1.04
N GLY A 32 -14.66 -0.14 0.59
CA GLY A 32 -14.69 -1.52 0.11
C GLY A 32 -14.60 -2.53 1.25
N GLU A 33 -15.26 -3.68 1.07
CA GLU A 33 -15.23 -4.80 2.01
C GLU A 33 -14.82 -6.11 1.31
N LYS A 34 -14.14 -6.98 2.06
CA LYS A 34 -13.77 -8.31 1.55
C LYS A 34 -15.03 -9.09 1.16
N GLY A 35 -15.03 -9.63 -0.05
CA GLY A 35 -16.14 -10.39 -0.63
C GLY A 35 -17.08 -9.57 -1.51
N ASP A 36 -16.89 -8.25 -1.62
CA ASP A 36 -17.65 -7.41 -2.55
C ASP A 36 -17.38 -7.78 -4.01
N LEU A 37 -18.42 -7.75 -4.84
CA LEU A 37 -18.35 -7.93 -6.29
C LEU A 37 -18.14 -6.57 -6.96
N ILE A 38 -17.05 -6.44 -7.72
CA ILE A 38 -16.67 -5.21 -8.40
C ILE A 38 -16.79 -5.38 -9.91
N TYR A 39 -17.54 -4.49 -10.54
CA TYR A 39 -17.54 -4.31 -11.99
C TYR A 39 -16.52 -3.25 -12.37
N PHE A 40 -15.55 -3.62 -13.19
CA PHE A 40 -14.53 -2.70 -13.70
C PHE A 40 -15.08 -1.93 -14.88
N SER A 41 -15.03 -0.61 -14.80
CA SER A 41 -15.53 0.26 -15.85
C SER A 41 -14.52 1.31 -16.28
N VAL A 42 -14.58 1.68 -17.55
CA VAL A 42 -13.71 2.68 -18.17
C VAL A 42 -14.52 3.48 -19.19
N LYS A 43 -14.17 4.76 -19.35
CA LYS A 43 -14.81 5.67 -20.29
C LYS A 43 -14.07 5.63 -21.63
N VAL A 44 -14.73 5.10 -22.66
CA VAL A 44 -14.23 5.02 -24.05
C VAL A 44 -15.29 5.64 -24.95
N ASP A 45 -14.88 6.51 -25.90
CA ASP A 45 -15.78 7.19 -26.84
C ASP A 45 -17.00 7.86 -26.17
N LYS A 46 -16.74 8.56 -25.06
CA LYS A 46 -17.74 9.24 -24.21
C LYS A 46 -18.75 8.31 -23.50
N LYS A 47 -18.64 7.00 -23.64
CA LYS A 47 -19.47 6.01 -22.94
C LYS A 47 -18.70 5.34 -21.81
N THR A 48 -19.34 5.11 -20.68
CA THR A 48 -18.76 4.30 -19.60
C THR A 48 -19.14 2.85 -19.85
N VAL A 49 -18.15 2.01 -20.12
CA VAL A 49 -18.35 0.60 -20.45
C VAL A 49 -17.76 -0.29 -19.37
N CYS A 50 -18.36 -1.46 -19.17
CA CYS A 50 -17.83 -2.50 -18.29
C CYS A 50 -17.29 -3.68 -19.11
N GLY A 51 -16.04 -4.07 -18.88
CA GLY A 51 -15.38 -5.19 -19.59
C GLY A 51 -14.89 -6.34 -18.70
N ALA A 52 -14.96 -6.17 -17.38
CA ALA A 52 -14.55 -7.21 -16.43
C ALA A 52 -15.29 -7.05 -15.10
N ARG A 53 -15.33 -8.14 -14.32
CA ARG A 53 -15.73 -8.10 -12.92
C ARG A 53 -14.88 -9.04 -12.08
N GLY A 54 -14.80 -8.81 -10.77
CA GLY A 54 -14.06 -9.67 -9.86
C GLY A 54 -14.51 -9.48 -8.42
N ILE A 55 -14.01 -10.31 -7.52
CA ILE A 55 -14.37 -10.29 -6.10
C ILE A 55 -13.22 -9.71 -5.29
N LEU A 56 -13.49 -8.72 -4.44
CA LEU A 56 -12.52 -8.21 -3.48
C LEU A 56 -12.12 -9.33 -2.52
N ASP A 57 -10.82 -9.53 -2.38
CA ASP A 57 -10.26 -10.49 -1.45
C ASP A 57 -9.59 -9.77 -0.28
N GLU A 58 -8.31 -10.02 -0.03
CA GLU A 58 -7.61 -9.41 1.10
C GLU A 58 -7.17 -7.98 0.82
N VAL A 59 -7.20 -7.13 1.86
CA VAL A 59 -6.55 -5.82 1.83
C VAL A 59 -5.05 -6.02 1.60
N THR A 60 -4.47 -5.19 0.75
CA THR A 60 -3.05 -5.25 0.41
C THR A 60 -2.43 -3.85 0.41
N ASP A 61 -1.11 -3.80 0.58
CA ASP A 61 -0.29 -2.61 0.46
C ASP A 61 0.41 -2.50 -0.90
N TYR A 62 0.13 -3.44 -1.81
CA TYR A 62 0.67 -3.42 -3.16
C TYR A 62 -0.08 -2.40 -4.01
N LYS A 63 0.62 -1.32 -4.39
CA LYS A 63 0.06 -0.20 -5.15
C LYS A 63 0.85 0.02 -6.44
N PRO A 64 0.44 -0.59 -7.58
CA PRO A 64 1.18 -0.48 -8.83
C PRO A 64 0.98 0.86 -9.58
N TRP A 65 0.12 1.75 -9.10
CA TRP A 65 -0.13 3.06 -9.72
C TRP A 65 0.98 4.07 -9.39
N GLU A 66 1.30 4.94 -10.34
CA GLU A 66 2.22 6.06 -10.09
C GLU A 66 1.67 6.99 -9.01
N ASP A 67 0.38 7.32 -9.07
CA ASP A 67 -0.36 8.14 -8.10
C ASP A 67 -0.90 7.33 -6.90
N SER A 68 -0.19 6.28 -6.51
CA SER A 68 -0.53 5.33 -5.42
C SER A 68 -1.02 5.97 -4.09
N ASP A 69 -0.63 7.21 -3.81
CA ASP A 69 -1.01 7.95 -2.60
C ASP A 69 -2.49 8.32 -2.54
N ARG A 70 -3.17 8.41 -3.69
CA ARG A 70 -4.61 8.72 -3.74
C ARG A 70 -5.48 7.55 -3.25
N TYR A 71 -4.97 6.32 -3.32
CA TYR A 71 -5.73 5.13 -2.97
C TYR A 71 -5.51 4.78 -1.49
N VAL A 72 -6.42 5.21 -0.63
CA VAL A 72 -6.34 5.02 0.83
C VAL A 72 -6.62 3.58 1.26
N GLN A 73 -7.34 2.81 0.44
CA GLN A 73 -7.66 1.41 0.70
C GLN A 73 -7.46 0.60 -0.57
N VAL A 74 -6.76 -0.52 -0.49
CA VAL A 74 -6.40 -1.33 -1.66
C VAL A 74 -6.64 -2.80 -1.37
N PHE A 75 -7.19 -3.53 -2.34
CA PHE A 75 -7.55 -4.93 -2.22
C PHE A 75 -6.96 -5.76 -3.36
N ARG A 76 -6.60 -7.01 -3.06
CA ARG A 76 -6.44 -8.06 -4.07
C ARG A 76 -7.80 -8.43 -4.65
N VAL A 77 -7.80 -8.89 -5.90
CA VAL A 77 -9.01 -9.32 -6.59
C VAL A 77 -8.87 -10.75 -7.06
N LYS A 78 -9.84 -11.58 -6.70
CA LYS A 78 -9.94 -12.98 -7.16
C LYS A 78 -11.11 -13.18 -8.10
N ASN A 79 -11.10 -14.32 -8.79
CA ASN A 79 -12.17 -14.75 -9.69
C ASN A 79 -12.55 -13.67 -10.73
N ILE A 80 -11.53 -13.07 -11.37
CA ILE A 80 -11.79 -12.11 -12.44
C ILE A 80 -12.43 -12.82 -13.62
N GLU A 81 -13.57 -12.31 -14.05
CA GLU A 81 -14.29 -12.74 -15.25
C GLU A 81 -14.29 -11.59 -16.25
N TYR A 82 -14.32 -11.94 -17.54
CA TYR A 82 -14.29 -10.98 -18.64
C TYR A 82 -15.61 -10.99 -19.41
N CYS A 83 -15.99 -9.83 -19.93
CA CYS A 83 -17.10 -9.70 -20.87
C CYS A 83 -16.68 -8.83 -22.06
N ASN A 84 -17.36 -9.02 -23.19
CA ASN A 84 -17.35 -8.03 -24.25
C ASN A 84 -17.91 -6.72 -23.66
N PRO A 85 -17.24 -5.57 -23.84
CA PRO A 85 -17.65 -4.35 -23.16
C PRO A 85 -19.08 -3.94 -23.48
N PHE A 86 -19.89 -3.72 -22.46
CA PHE A 86 -21.25 -3.21 -22.60
C PHE A 86 -21.41 -1.85 -21.91
N ASP A 87 -22.30 -1.02 -22.44
CA ASP A 87 -22.56 0.33 -21.96
C ASP A 87 -23.33 0.31 -20.64
N LEU A 88 -22.80 0.98 -19.62
CA LEU A 88 -23.44 1.09 -18.30
C LEU A 88 -24.61 2.08 -18.27
N SER A 89 -24.94 2.72 -19.39
CA SER A 89 -26.15 3.52 -19.55
C SER A 89 -27.44 2.71 -19.35
N ILE A 90 -27.39 1.37 -19.35
CA ILE A 90 -28.48 0.49 -18.92
C ILE A 90 -28.97 0.79 -17.49
N LEU A 91 -28.13 1.39 -16.64
CA LEU A 91 -28.47 1.74 -15.27
C LEU A 91 -29.33 3.02 -15.15
N LYS A 92 -29.51 3.76 -16.24
CA LYS A 92 -30.38 4.96 -16.26
C LYS A 92 -31.81 4.66 -15.83
N GLU A 93 -32.30 3.44 -16.12
CA GLU A 93 -33.64 2.99 -15.73
C GLU A 93 -33.83 2.98 -14.21
N TYR A 94 -32.77 2.71 -13.44
CA TYR A 94 -32.81 2.57 -11.97
C TYR A 94 -32.27 3.81 -11.23
N GLY A 95 -31.27 4.48 -11.81
CA GLY A 95 -30.64 5.65 -11.23
C GLY A 95 -31.23 6.98 -11.69
N GLY A 96 -32.13 6.98 -12.67
CA GLY A 96 -32.70 8.17 -13.27
C GLY A 96 -31.65 9.06 -13.94
N THR A 97 -31.92 10.36 -14.00
CA THR A 97 -31.05 11.37 -14.63
C THR A 97 -29.65 11.40 -14.02
N TYR A 98 -29.52 11.10 -12.72
CA TYR A 98 -28.28 11.20 -11.95
C TYR A 98 -27.58 9.85 -11.71
N TYR A 99 -27.90 8.82 -12.50
CA TYR A 99 -27.34 7.47 -12.36
C TYR A 99 -25.80 7.44 -12.31
N GLY A 100 -25.13 8.35 -13.03
CA GLY A 100 -23.68 8.45 -13.06
C GLY A 100 -23.08 8.79 -11.69
N ALA A 101 -23.58 9.83 -11.03
CA ALA A 101 -23.17 10.20 -9.68
C ALA A 101 -23.54 9.10 -8.67
N LYS A 102 -24.72 8.50 -8.82
CA LYS A 102 -25.20 7.45 -7.93
C LYS A 102 -24.33 6.19 -7.96
N TYR A 103 -23.90 5.74 -9.15
CA TYR A 103 -23.27 4.43 -9.33
C TYR A 103 -21.77 4.46 -9.60
N PHE A 104 -21.22 5.54 -10.18
CA PHE A 104 -19.81 5.59 -10.57
C PHE A 104 -18.96 6.40 -9.59
N GLN A 105 -19.58 7.31 -8.83
CA GLN A 105 -18.85 8.15 -7.89
C GLN A 105 -18.46 7.35 -6.64
N ARG A 106 -17.17 7.42 -6.26
CA ARG A 106 -16.61 6.83 -5.02
C ARG A 106 -16.84 5.31 -4.84
N SER A 107 -17.26 4.61 -5.88
CA SER A 107 -17.49 3.14 -5.87
C SER A 107 -18.37 2.68 -4.69
N LYS A 108 -19.49 3.38 -4.48
CA LYS A 108 -20.46 3.04 -3.43
C LYS A 108 -21.13 1.69 -3.69
N SER A 109 -21.63 1.07 -2.62
CA SER A 109 -22.47 -0.13 -2.71
C SER A 109 -23.78 0.18 -3.42
N ILE A 110 -24.13 -0.63 -4.42
CA ILE A 110 -25.42 -0.57 -5.09
C ILE A 110 -26.47 -1.20 -4.17
N LYS A 111 -27.46 -0.41 -3.75
CA LYS A 111 -28.54 -0.85 -2.86
C LYS A 111 -29.71 -1.48 -3.62
N GLU A 112 -29.92 -1.10 -4.89
CA GLU A 112 -31.05 -1.58 -5.69
C GLU A 112 -30.80 -2.98 -6.26
N VAL A 113 -31.58 -3.95 -5.81
CA VAL A 113 -31.48 -5.35 -6.26
C VAL A 113 -31.71 -5.48 -7.76
N ASP A 114 -32.66 -4.72 -8.34
CA ASP A 114 -32.95 -4.79 -9.77
C ASP A 114 -31.80 -4.25 -10.63
N ALA A 115 -31.09 -3.22 -10.16
CA ALA A 115 -29.90 -2.70 -10.83
C ALA A 115 -28.75 -3.73 -10.83
N VAL A 116 -28.56 -4.42 -9.70
CA VAL A 116 -27.59 -5.52 -9.58
C VAL A 116 -27.95 -6.67 -10.54
N ASN A 117 -29.22 -7.10 -10.54
CA ASN A 117 -29.70 -8.14 -11.45
C ASN A 117 -29.51 -7.76 -12.91
N ARG A 118 -29.76 -6.50 -13.27
CA ARG A 118 -29.56 -6.00 -14.64
C ARG A 118 -28.09 -6.08 -15.06
N LEU A 119 -27.16 -5.70 -14.19
CA LEU A 119 -25.71 -5.83 -14.44
C LEU A 119 -25.29 -7.29 -14.60
N ASP A 120 -25.79 -8.17 -13.74
CA ASP A 120 -25.49 -9.60 -13.80
C ASP A 120 -25.96 -10.23 -15.12
N ILE A 121 -27.18 -9.94 -15.54
CA ILE A 121 -27.74 -10.43 -16.81
C ILE A 121 -26.91 -9.92 -17.99
N GLU A 122 -26.62 -8.62 -18.03
CA GLU A 122 -25.90 -8.03 -19.15
C GLU A 122 -24.46 -8.55 -19.23
N PHE A 123 -23.80 -8.71 -18.09
CA PHE A 123 -22.47 -9.31 -18.02
C PHE A 123 -22.47 -10.77 -18.48
N ALA A 124 -23.44 -11.57 -18.03
CA ALA A 124 -23.55 -12.97 -18.40
C ALA A 124 -23.77 -13.15 -19.91
N ASN A 125 -24.61 -12.30 -20.53
CA ASN A 125 -24.87 -12.33 -21.96
C ASN A 125 -23.63 -11.98 -22.81
N ASN A 126 -22.74 -11.15 -22.26
CA ASN A 126 -21.53 -10.69 -22.94
C ASN A 126 -20.27 -11.46 -22.52
N LYS A 127 -20.38 -12.53 -21.74
CA LYS A 127 -19.21 -13.21 -21.15
C LYS A 127 -18.25 -13.74 -22.21
N ILE A 128 -16.97 -13.47 -22.02
CA ILE A 128 -15.88 -13.95 -22.89
C ILE A 128 -14.78 -14.62 -22.06
N SER A 129 -13.92 -15.40 -22.72
CA SER A 129 -12.87 -16.18 -22.05
C SER A 129 -11.57 -15.41 -21.80
N LYS A 130 -11.39 -14.26 -22.43
CA LYS A 130 -10.16 -13.45 -22.36
C LYS A 130 -10.50 -11.98 -22.19
N LEU A 131 -9.56 -11.23 -21.62
CA LEU A 131 -9.66 -9.79 -21.49
C LEU A 131 -9.87 -9.13 -22.87
N TYR A 132 -10.88 -8.27 -22.96
CA TYR A 132 -11.09 -7.43 -24.14
C TYR A 132 -9.99 -6.37 -24.24
N VAL A 133 -9.44 -6.20 -25.44
CA VAL A 133 -8.44 -5.18 -25.73
C VAL A 133 -9.12 -4.08 -26.53
N PHE A 134 -9.23 -2.90 -25.93
CA PHE A 134 -9.72 -1.70 -26.63
C PHE A 134 -8.72 -1.30 -27.73
N GLU A 135 -9.21 -1.06 -28.94
CA GLU A 135 -8.40 -0.52 -30.03
C GLU A 135 -7.97 0.91 -29.65
N SER A 136 -6.68 1.10 -29.44
CA SER A 136 -6.12 2.43 -29.23
C SER A 136 -6.12 3.16 -30.58
N ASN A 137 -6.96 4.18 -30.75
CA ASN A 137 -6.74 5.18 -31.79
C ASN A 137 -5.47 5.96 -31.43
N VAL A 138 -4.32 5.44 -31.84
CA VAL A 138 -3.06 6.20 -31.89
C VAL A 138 -3.09 7.04 -33.16
N GLU A 139 -3.91 8.10 -33.17
CA GLU A 139 -3.65 9.23 -34.05
C GLU A 139 -2.87 10.25 -33.24
N SER A 140 -1.68 10.54 -33.76
CA SER A 140 -0.71 11.49 -33.23
C SER A 140 -1.22 12.93 -33.37
N ASP A 141 -1.78 13.49 -32.31
CA ASP A 141 -1.84 14.94 -32.15
C ASP A 141 -0.66 15.37 -31.27
N ILE A 142 0.47 15.59 -31.93
CA ILE A 142 1.49 16.50 -31.41
C ILE A 142 0.90 17.90 -31.62
N ASP A 143 0.29 18.46 -30.59
CA ASP A 143 0.13 19.90 -30.49
C ASP A 143 0.66 20.37 -29.13
N ASN A 144 1.71 21.19 -29.22
CA ASN A 144 2.38 21.84 -28.11
C ASN A 144 1.55 23.05 -27.65
N SER A 145 1.61 23.32 -26.34
CA SER A 145 1.03 24.45 -25.58
C SER A 145 -0.48 24.31 -25.31
N THR A 146 -0.94 24.14 -24.08
CA THR A 146 -0.62 24.94 -22.88
C THR A 146 -0.90 24.08 -21.63
N GLU A 147 -0.13 24.27 -20.56
CA GLU A 147 -0.37 23.68 -19.24
C GLU A 147 -1.78 24.06 -18.73
N GLU A 148 -2.76 23.17 -18.92
CA GLU A 148 -3.98 23.18 -18.13
C GLU A 148 -3.72 22.36 -16.87
N GLN A 149 -3.85 23.05 -15.75
CA GLN A 149 -3.73 22.52 -14.41
C GLN A 149 -4.67 21.32 -14.21
N ASP A 150 -4.14 20.27 -13.59
CA ASP A 150 -4.87 19.12 -13.05
C ASP A 150 -5.91 19.61 -12.02
N GLU A 151 -7.08 20.03 -12.51
CA GLU A 151 -8.30 20.01 -11.73
C GLU A 151 -8.93 18.64 -11.90
N SER A 152 -8.77 17.81 -10.86
CA SER A 152 -9.62 16.67 -10.63
C SER A 152 -11.05 17.14 -10.33
N GLU A 153 -11.75 17.56 -11.37
CA GLU A 153 -13.20 17.56 -11.39
C GLU A 153 -13.65 16.48 -12.37
N ASP A 154 -14.39 15.52 -11.84
CA ASP A 154 -15.40 14.80 -12.60
C ASP A 154 -16.35 15.85 -13.20
N LEU A 155 -15.95 16.50 -14.30
CA LEU A 155 -16.79 17.43 -15.05
C LEU A 155 -17.84 16.61 -15.80
N ILE A 156 -18.90 16.32 -15.04
CA ILE A 156 -20.27 16.65 -15.39
C ILE A 156 -20.31 17.55 -16.65
N THR A 157 -20.91 17.05 -17.72
CA THR A 157 -21.27 17.88 -18.87
C THR A 157 -22.18 19.03 -18.40
N ASP A 158 -21.94 20.25 -18.89
CA ASP A 158 -22.59 21.55 -18.55
C ASP A 158 -24.15 21.60 -18.47
N ASN A 159 -24.84 20.49 -18.70
CA ASN A 159 -26.28 20.35 -18.48
C ASN A 159 -26.67 19.79 -17.09
N ASP A 160 -25.74 19.29 -16.26
CA ASP A 160 -26.06 18.86 -14.89
C ASP A 160 -25.53 19.85 -13.84
N LYS A 161 -26.07 21.08 -13.79
CA LYS A 161 -25.89 21.90 -12.59
C LYS A 161 -26.46 21.15 -11.38
N PRO A 162 -25.68 20.84 -10.34
CA PRO A 162 -26.19 20.21 -9.13
C PRO A 162 -26.82 21.29 -8.27
N THR A 163 -28.02 21.71 -8.66
CA THR A 163 -28.87 22.54 -7.80
C THR A 163 -30.02 21.65 -7.34
N GLU A 164 -29.99 21.32 -6.04
CA GLU A 164 -31.03 20.61 -5.29
C GLU A 164 -31.10 19.08 -5.48
N ALA A 165 -30.07 18.37 -5.00
CA ALA A 165 -30.20 17.16 -4.16
C ALA A 165 -28.82 16.50 -4.02
N PHE A 166 -27.96 17.01 -3.14
CA PHE A 166 -27.08 16.08 -2.43
C PHE A 166 -28.02 15.15 -1.68
N ALA A 167 -28.08 13.87 -2.06
CA ALA A 167 -28.83 12.89 -1.30
C ALA A 167 -28.36 12.97 0.16
N GLU A 168 -29.26 12.78 1.14
CA GLU A 168 -28.85 12.78 2.56
C GLU A 168 -27.67 11.82 2.83
N ASP A 169 -27.56 10.74 2.02
CA ASP A 169 -26.46 9.78 1.97
C ASP A 169 -25.07 10.36 1.59
N ASP A 170 -24.96 11.64 1.19
CA ASP A 170 -23.68 12.30 0.84
C ASP A 170 -23.12 13.24 1.92
N ARG A 171 -23.84 13.46 3.02
CA ARG A 171 -23.32 14.25 4.14
C ARG A 171 -22.25 13.45 4.88
N LEU A 172 -21.16 14.13 5.25
CA LEU A 172 -20.11 13.51 6.06
C LEU A 172 -20.58 13.40 7.51
N ASP A 173 -20.59 12.18 8.02
CA ASP A 173 -20.92 11.90 9.42
C ASP A 173 -19.69 12.12 10.31
N ILE A 174 -19.77 13.10 11.21
CA ILE A 174 -18.67 13.55 12.08
C ILE A 174 -18.74 12.87 13.46
N MET A 175 -17.74 12.05 13.77
CA MET A 175 -17.53 11.36 15.03
C MET A 175 -17.23 12.31 16.19
N GLY A 176 -16.40 13.32 15.96
CA GLY A 176 -15.99 14.23 17.02
C GLY A 176 -14.87 15.18 16.61
N THR A 177 -14.39 15.91 17.61
CA THR A 177 -13.31 16.89 17.50
C THR A 177 -12.09 16.48 18.30
N PHE A 178 -10.91 16.67 17.70
CA PHE A 178 -9.61 16.29 18.22
C PHE A 178 -8.62 17.45 18.06
N GLN A 179 -7.59 17.45 18.90
CA GLN A 179 -6.46 18.37 18.82
C GLN A 179 -5.20 17.56 18.53
N THR A 180 -4.47 17.93 17.49
CA THR A 180 -3.17 17.34 17.21
C THR A 180 -2.18 17.84 18.27
N ILE A 181 -1.60 16.90 19.02
CA ILE A 181 -0.53 17.16 19.98
C ILE A 181 0.78 16.54 19.47
N LYS A 182 1.91 17.07 19.93
CA LYS A 182 3.23 16.56 19.52
C LYS A 182 3.62 15.38 20.39
N PHE A 183 4.29 14.40 19.78
CA PHE A 183 5.07 13.43 20.54
C PHE A 183 6.22 14.12 21.27
N LYS A 184 6.66 13.54 22.37
CA LYS A 184 7.78 14.09 23.13
C LYS A 184 9.11 13.92 22.39
N ASN A 185 9.36 12.72 21.88
CA ASN A 185 10.45 12.35 20.97
C ASN A 185 10.18 10.95 20.39
N GLU A 186 11.17 10.34 19.75
CA GLU A 186 11.07 9.00 19.15
C GLU A 186 10.89 7.90 20.21
N THR A 187 11.70 7.93 21.28
CA THR A 187 11.94 6.78 22.19
C THR A 187 11.32 6.92 23.58
N ASP A 188 10.62 8.02 23.88
CA ASP A 188 10.03 8.24 25.20
C ASP A 188 9.06 7.10 25.56
N PRO A 189 9.18 6.46 26.74
CA PRO A 189 8.42 5.26 27.05
C PRO A 189 6.89 5.42 27.09
N ILE A 190 6.39 6.65 27.20
CA ILE A 190 4.95 6.95 27.38
C ILE A 190 4.42 7.76 26.21
N MET A 191 5.15 8.80 25.80
CA MET A 191 4.74 9.77 24.78
C MET A 191 5.66 9.72 23.56
N GLY A 192 6.41 8.63 23.40
CA GLY A 192 7.30 8.41 22.27
C GLY A 192 6.58 7.81 21.08
N LEU A 193 7.00 8.20 19.88
CA LEU A 193 6.40 7.68 18.65
C LEU A 193 6.64 6.17 18.48
N GLU A 194 7.86 5.67 18.71
CA GLU A 194 8.21 4.26 18.51
C GLU A 194 7.40 3.32 19.43
N PRO A 195 7.35 3.51 20.77
CA PRO A 195 6.57 2.63 21.64
C PRO A 195 5.08 2.64 21.31
N LEU A 196 4.50 3.82 21.10
CA LEU A 196 3.07 3.96 20.81
C LEU A 196 2.69 3.35 19.46
N VAL A 197 3.49 3.55 18.42
CA VAL A 197 3.21 2.94 17.12
C VAL A 197 3.42 1.43 17.16
N SER A 198 4.45 0.95 17.86
CA SER A 198 4.73 -0.49 17.98
C SER A 198 3.59 -1.23 18.68
N ASP A 199 3.10 -0.70 19.80
CA ASP A 199 2.01 -1.31 20.58
C ASP A 199 0.67 -1.37 19.82
N TYR A 200 0.47 -0.43 18.88
CA TYR A 200 -0.78 -0.31 18.11
C TYR A 200 -0.59 -0.59 16.61
N PHE A 201 0.53 -1.21 16.22
CA PHE A 201 0.96 -1.32 14.82
C PHE A 201 -0.12 -1.90 13.90
N PHE A 202 -0.68 -3.06 14.25
CA PHE A 202 -1.71 -3.73 13.45
C PHE A 202 -3.08 -3.03 13.46
N LYS A 203 -3.33 -2.15 14.45
CA LYS A 203 -4.55 -1.34 14.49
C LYS A 203 -4.41 -0.09 13.62
N LEU A 204 -3.21 0.48 13.56
CA LEU A 204 -2.92 1.65 12.72
C LEU A 204 -2.80 1.26 11.24
N PHE A 205 -2.06 0.19 10.97
CA PHE A 205 -1.76 -0.26 9.62
C PHE A 205 -2.55 -1.50 9.26
N THR A 206 -3.86 -1.33 9.04
CA THR A 206 -4.83 -2.41 8.83
C THR A 206 -4.51 -3.32 7.62
N HIS A 207 -3.68 -2.87 6.69
CA HIS A 207 -3.20 -3.67 5.56
C HIS A 207 -2.11 -4.69 5.97
N PHE A 208 -1.41 -4.46 7.08
CA PHE A 208 -0.53 -5.47 7.69
C PHE A 208 -1.35 -6.32 8.64
N LYS A 209 -1.67 -7.54 8.21
CA LYS A 209 -2.37 -8.49 9.06
C LYS A 209 -1.41 -9.30 9.90
N GLU A 210 -1.75 -9.48 11.17
CA GLU A 210 -0.94 -10.25 12.11
C GLU A 210 -0.75 -11.72 11.66
N GLU A 211 -1.74 -12.31 11.00
CA GLU A 211 -1.65 -13.67 10.44
C GLU A 211 -0.59 -13.82 9.32
N ASN A 212 -0.33 -12.74 8.58
CA ASN A 212 0.57 -12.70 7.43
C ASN A 212 1.82 -11.87 7.68
N THR A 213 2.09 -11.53 8.94
CA THR A 213 3.27 -10.75 9.30
C THR A 213 3.92 -11.20 10.61
N ILE A 214 5.21 -10.88 10.74
CA ILE A 214 5.98 -11.01 11.98
C ILE A 214 6.68 -9.67 12.19
N LEU A 215 6.30 -8.94 13.25
CA LEU A 215 6.94 -7.70 13.67
C LEU A 215 7.94 -8.02 14.79
N ILE A 216 9.21 -7.70 14.56
CA ILE A 216 10.30 -7.83 15.53
C ILE A 216 10.76 -6.41 15.89
N ALA A 217 10.18 -5.85 16.95
CA ALA A 217 10.46 -4.48 17.42
C ALA A 217 11.77 -4.34 18.22
N GLN A 218 12.60 -5.37 18.27
CA GLN A 218 13.84 -5.37 19.05
C GLN A 218 15.00 -4.81 18.22
N ASN A 219 15.08 -3.48 18.12
CA ASN A 219 16.07 -2.75 17.32
C ASN A 219 17.50 -3.32 17.43
N ARG A 220 18.00 -3.58 18.65
CA ARG A 220 19.38 -4.04 18.89
C ARG A 220 19.72 -5.42 18.32
N LEU A 221 18.75 -6.24 17.92
CA LEU A 221 19.03 -7.54 17.33
C LEU A 221 19.72 -7.40 15.97
N PHE A 222 19.34 -6.41 15.15
CA PHE A 222 19.66 -6.39 13.72
C PHE A 222 20.70 -5.31 13.37
N GLY A 223 21.91 -5.43 13.88
CA GLY A 223 23.02 -4.57 13.44
C GLY A 223 23.59 -4.98 12.08
N THR A 224 23.87 -4.02 11.21
CA THR A 224 24.61 -4.28 9.95
C THR A 224 26.10 -4.52 10.22
N THR A 225 26.75 -5.31 9.36
CA THR A 225 28.18 -5.57 9.48
C THR A 225 28.98 -4.34 9.06
N SER A 226 29.88 -3.87 9.92
CA SER A 226 30.75 -2.74 9.64
C SER A 226 31.97 -3.12 8.80
N LEU A 227 32.36 -2.25 7.86
CA LEU A 227 33.68 -2.33 7.22
C LEU A 227 34.80 -2.12 8.25
N LYS A 228 35.84 -2.95 8.15
CA LYS A 228 37.08 -2.77 8.92
C LYS A 228 38.12 -2.09 8.03
N ASN A 229 38.86 -1.14 8.57
CA ASN A 229 39.97 -0.51 7.87
C ASN A 229 41.17 -1.47 7.72
N ILE A 230 42.25 -1.02 7.07
CA ILE A 230 43.50 -1.78 6.87
C ILE A 230 44.15 -2.18 8.21
N ASN A 231 43.84 -1.45 9.29
CA ASN A 231 44.29 -1.71 10.66
C ASN A 231 43.32 -2.62 11.45
N ASN A 232 42.32 -3.22 10.77
CA ASN A 232 41.28 -4.07 11.36
C ASN A 232 40.36 -3.34 12.36
N GLU A 233 40.35 -2.02 12.35
CA GLU A 233 39.48 -1.18 13.18
C GLU A 233 38.15 -0.94 12.46
N THR A 234 37.07 -1.01 13.23
CA THR A 234 35.72 -0.70 12.78
C THR A 234 35.64 0.75 12.30
N ILE A 235 35.26 0.99 11.04
CA ILE A 235 35.06 2.36 10.56
C ILE A 235 33.77 2.91 11.20
N PRO A 236 33.85 3.95 12.05
CA PRO A 236 32.69 4.52 12.71
C PRO A 236 31.72 5.12 11.69
N GLY A 237 30.42 4.91 11.91
CA GLY A 237 29.35 5.47 11.07
C GLY A 237 28.78 4.54 9.99
N ILE A 238 29.32 3.32 9.81
CA ILE A 238 28.87 2.36 8.79
C ILE A 238 27.81 1.37 9.34
N LYS A 239 27.78 1.15 10.67
CA LYS A 239 26.78 0.28 11.30
C LYS A 239 25.45 1.01 11.40
N GLY A 240 24.43 0.49 10.71
CA GLY A 240 23.02 0.83 10.88
C GLY A 240 22.35 -0.22 11.74
N ILE A 241 21.34 0.18 12.51
CA ILE A 241 20.46 -0.71 13.28
C ILE A 241 19.06 -0.21 13.00
N PRO A 242 18.18 -0.98 12.34
CA PRO A 242 16.82 -0.55 12.15
C PRO A 242 16.06 -0.63 13.46
N ASP A 243 15.03 0.20 13.60
CA ASP A 243 14.25 0.22 14.84
C ASP A 243 13.35 -1.02 14.95
N ALA A 244 12.79 -1.47 13.83
CA ALA A 244 12.06 -2.73 13.78
C ALA A 244 12.22 -3.46 12.44
N LEU A 245 12.01 -4.77 12.49
CA LEU A 245 11.97 -5.62 11.31
C LEU A 245 10.57 -6.20 11.16
N LEU A 246 9.93 -5.98 10.02
CA LEU A 246 8.63 -6.58 9.70
C LEU A 246 8.78 -7.53 8.51
N ILE A 247 8.52 -8.80 8.74
CA ILE A 247 8.48 -9.83 7.70
C ILE A 247 7.03 -9.97 7.27
N SER A 248 6.73 -9.74 6.00
CA SER A 248 5.39 -9.91 5.45
C SER A 248 5.32 -11.06 4.45
N TYR A 249 4.20 -11.78 4.47
CA TYR A 249 3.90 -12.90 3.60
C TYR A 249 2.72 -12.55 2.69
N ASP A 250 2.93 -12.66 1.39
CA ASP A 250 1.89 -12.57 0.36
C ASP A 250 2.21 -13.59 -0.73
N LYS A 251 1.42 -14.66 -0.80
CA LYS A 251 1.57 -15.72 -1.80
C LYS A 251 1.49 -15.20 -3.24
N GLU A 252 0.73 -14.14 -3.48
CA GLU A 252 0.50 -13.56 -4.81
C GLU A 252 1.52 -12.47 -5.16
N ASN A 253 2.48 -12.19 -4.28
CA ASN A 253 3.50 -11.19 -4.55
C ASN A 253 4.34 -11.58 -5.78
N ILE A 254 4.61 -10.59 -6.63
CA ILE A 254 5.26 -10.77 -7.93
C ILE A 254 6.75 -11.10 -7.77
N ASN A 255 7.43 -10.51 -6.78
CA ASN A 255 8.87 -10.70 -6.57
C ASN A 255 9.14 -12.02 -5.85
N THR A 256 8.82 -12.06 -4.56
CA THR A 256 8.92 -13.22 -3.69
C THR A 256 7.77 -13.21 -2.70
N SER A 257 7.31 -14.39 -2.26
CA SER A 257 6.19 -14.47 -1.33
C SER A 257 6.49 -13.89 0.06
N ILE A 258 7.77 -13.75 0.40
CA ILE A 258 8.22 -13.05 1.60
C ILE A 258 8.80 -11.70 1.20
N LYS A 259 8.45 -10.65 1.93
CA LYS A 259 9.06 -9.32 1.84
C LYS A 259 9.68 -8.95 3.20
N ILE A 260 10.88 -8.37 3.15
CA ILE A 260 11.57 -7.84 4.32
C ILE A 260 11.34 -6.34 4.40
N ASN A 261 10.70 -5.87 5.46
CA ASN A 261 10.45 -4.45 5.69
C ASN A 261 11.31 -3.96 6.86
N LEU A 262 12.19 -3.01 6.60
CA LEU A 262 13.02 -2.32 7.60
C LEU A 262 12.24 -1.08 8.05
N ILE A 263 11.91 -0.98 9.33
CA ILE A 263 11.10 0.12 9.87
C ILE A 263 12.02 1.06 10.66
N GLU A 264 11.94 2.34 10.32
CA GLU A 264 12.53 3.44 11.08
C GLU A 264 11.43 4.32 11.68
N TYR A 265 11.55 4.62 12.97
CA TYR A 265 10.69 5.53 13.68
C TYR A 265 11.40 6.86 13.88
N GLU A 266 10.86 7.92 13.29
CA GLU A 266 11.45 9.25 13.37
C GLU A 266 10.44 10.27 13.87
N CYS A 267 10.90 11.29 14.59
CA CYS A 267 9.99 12.23 15.21
C CYS A 267 10.61 13.63 15.30
N TYR A 268 9.92 14.65 14.79
CA TYR A 268 10.31 16.02 15.11
C TYR A 268 10.01 16.35 16.57
N GLY A 269 8.83 15.92 17.02
CA GLY A 269 8.38 16.00 18.41
C GLY A 269 8.38 17.42 18.97
N GLU A 270 8.49 17.55 20.29
CA GLU A 270 8.56 18.84 20.97
C GLU A 270 9.88 19.59 20.70
N GLY A 271 10.95 18.87 20.36
CA GLY A 271 12.30 19.43 20.23
C GLY A 271 12.58 20.18 18.92
N LYS A 272 11.92 19.79 17.81
CA LYS A 272 12.27 20.26 16.45
C LYS A 272 11.08 21.04 15.85
N ILE A 273 10.89 22.28 16.29
CA ILE A 273 9.71 23.09 15.93
C ILE A 273 9.91 23.87 14.63
N LYS A 274 11.08 24.49 14.46
CA LYS A 274 11.35 25.40 13.33
C LYS A 274 11.58 24.60 12.05
N SER A 275 11.12 25.12 10.91
CA SER A 275 11.33 24.50 9.60
C SER A 275 12.80 24.22 9.28
N THR A 276 13.72 25.09 9.72
CA THR A 276 15.17 24.86 9.57
C THR A 276 15.69 23.69 10.38
N GLN A 277 15.19 23.48 11.60
CA GLN A 277 15.56 22.34 12.44
C GLN A 277 15.03 21.04 11.82
N LYS A 278 13.77 21.04 11.37
CA LYS A 278 13.16 19.92 10.67
C LYS A 278 13.92 19.55 9.39
N PHE A 279 14.25 20.55 8.57
CA PHE A 279 15.03 20.37 7.35
C PHE A 279 16.42 19.80 7.63
N ASN A 280 17.14 20.34 8.62
CA ASN A 280 18.48 19.84 8.98
C ASN A 280 18.41 18.43 9.56
N TYR A 281 17.37 18.12 10.33
CA TYR A 281 17.16 16.78 10.89
C TYR A 281 16.88 15.75 9.78
N LEU A 282 15.95 16.06 8.88
CA LEU A 282 15.59 15.18 7.77
C LEU A 282 16.79 14.90 6.87
N ASN A 283 17.51 15.94 6.44
CA ASN A 283 18.63 15.78 5.50
C ASN A 283 19.93 15.33 6.17
N GLY A 284 20.12 15.63 7.46
CA GLY A 284 21.36 15.32 8.18
C GLY A 284 21.33 13.98 8.93
N ILE A 285 20.14 13.49 9.28
CA ILE A 285 19.97 12.29 10.13
C ILE A 285 19.11 11.26 9.42
N VAL A 286 17.83 11.58 9.15
CA VAL A 286 16.85 10.61 8.63
C VAL A 286 17.26 10.04 7.28
N ILE A 287 17.44 10.90 6.27
CA ILE A 287 17.79 10.46 4.90
C ILE A 287 19.11 9.67 4.88
N PRO A 288 20.21 10.16 5.51
CA PRO A 288 21.45 9.39 5.61
C PRO A 288 21.31 8.03 6.31
N GLN A 289 20.39 7.87 7.26
CA GLN A 289 20.11 6.59 7.92
C GLN A 289 19.39 5.63 6.98
N LEU A 290 18.34 6.09 6.28
CA LEU A 290 17.63 5.28 5.27
C LEU A 290 18.55 4.84 4.12
N ILE A 291 19.43 5.73 3.64
CA ILE A 291 20.45 5.41 2.64
C ILE A 291 21.41 4.32 3.13
N ARG A 292 21.78 4.33 4.42
CA ARG A 292 22.66 3.31 5.00
C ARG A 292 22.01 1.92 4.99
N PHE A 293 20.72 1.82 5.29
CA PHE A 293 20.00 0.56 5.15
C PHE A 293 19.91 0.11 3.69
N ALA A 294 19.53 1.03 2.80
CA ALA A 294 19.41 0.71 1.38
C ALA A 294 20.76 0.23 0.79
N SER A 295 21.84 0.94 1.10
CA SER A 295 23.17 0.58 0.61
C SER A 295 23.62 -0.79 1.11
N THR A 296 23.37 -1.14 2.38
CA THR A 296 23.80 -2.42 2.99
C THR A 296 23.35 -3.64 2.19
N PHE A 297 22.12 -3.62 1.68
CA PHE A 297 21.53 -4.74 0.94
C PHE A 297 21.60 -4.56 -0.59
N SER A 298 22.06 -3.41 -1.07
CA SER A 298 22.23 -3.13 -2.49
C SER A 298 23.35 -3.95 -3.13
N ILE A 299 23.26 -4.18 -4.44
CA ILE A 299 24.32 -4.77 -5.28
C ILE A 299 25.60 -3.94 -5.35
N VAL A 300 25.56 -2.68 -4.92
CA VAL A 300 26.73 -1.81 -4.87
C VAL A 300 27.63 -2.15 -3.67
N THR A 301 27.10 -2.80 -2.64
CA THR A 301 27.89 -3.25 -1.50
C THR A 301 28.64 -4.53 -1.82
N ASP A 302 29.83 -4.68 -1.22
CA ASP A 302 30.66 -5.88 -1.34
C ASP A 302 29.84 -7.15 -1.05
N ASP A 303 29.89 -8.10 -1.99
CA ASP A 303 29.09 -9.32 -1.96
C ASP A 303 29.30 -10.14 -0.69
N LYS A 304 30.52 -10.15 -0.14
CA LYS A 304 30.83 -10.92 1.07
C LYS A 304 30.23 -10.25 2.31
N ILE A 305 30.32 -8.92 2.41
CA ILE A 305 29.72 -8.17 3.50
C ILE A 305 28.20 -8.29 3.48
N ARG A 306 27.61 -8.15 2.29
CA ARG A 306 26.16 -8.31 2.10
C ARG A 306 25.71 -9.71 2.51
N LYS A 307 26.35 -10.76 1.99
CA LYS A 307 26.01 -12.17 2.32
C LYS A 307 26.15 -12.44 3.82
N ASN A 308 27.26 -12.04 4.44
CA ASN A 308 27.45 -12.24 5.88
C ASN A 308 26.35 -11.54 6.71
N THR A 309 25.95 -10.33 6.31
CA THR A 309 24.88 -9.60 7.00
C THR A 309 23.54 -10.31 6.84
N ILE A 310 23.22 -10.78 5.62
CA ILE A 310 22.01 -11.55 5.34
C ILE A 310 22.02 -12.85 6.16
N ASP A 311 23.12 -13.60 6.17
CA ASP A 311 23.27 -14.84 6.91
C ASP A 311 23.02 -14.62 8.41
N GLU A 312 23.67 -13.61 9.00
CA GLU A 312 23.52 -13.28 10.41
C GLU A 312 22.06 -12.87 10.75
N TRP A 313 21.41 -12.11 9.87
CA TRP A 313 20.04 -11.66 10.11
C TRP A 313 19.03 -12.80 9.94
N VAL A 314 19.21 -13.66 8.93
CA VAL A 314 18.38 -14.85 8.74
C VAL A 314 18.48 -15.76 9.96
N ASP A 315 19.70 -16.03 10.46
CA ASP A 315 19.89 -16.84 11.67
C ASP A 315 19.19 -16.22 12.89
N LYS A 316 19.25 -14.90 13.06
CA LYS A 316 18.55 -14.20 14.16
C LYS A 316 17.03 -14.28 14.03
N ILE A 317 16.50 -14.14 12.81
CA ILE A 317 15.07 -14.28 12.53
C ILE A 317 14.61 -15.70 12.86
N MET A 318 15.35 -16.72 12.40
CA MET A 318 15.04 -18.12 12.69
C MET A 318 15.04 -18.40 14.20
N ASN A 319 16.09 -17.96 14.91
CA ASN A 319 16.16 -18.12 16.37
C ASN A 319 15.03 -17.40 17.11
N TYR A 320 14.61 -16.23 16.63
CA TYR A 320 13.48 -15.49 17.20
C TYR A 320 12.17 -16.27 17.02
N ILE A 321 11.93 -16.83 15.84
CA ILE A 321 10.73 -17.62 15.52
C ILE A 321 10.70 -18.94 16.29
N ASP A 322 11.84 -19.61 16.42
CA ASP A 322 11.96 -20.88 17.15
C ASP A 322 11.76 -20.70 18.66
N GLY A 323 11.97 -19.48 19.18
CA GLY A 323 11.69 -19.12 20.56
C GLY A 323 10.20 -19.08 20.91
N GLU A 324 9.31 -19.00 19.92
CA GLU A 324 7.86 -18.84 20.10
C GLU A 324 7.05 -19.84 19.27
N GLU A 325 6.34 -20.76 19.94
CA GLU A 325 5.54 -21.80 19.27
C GLU A 325 4.46 -21.22 18.34
N VAL A 326 3.88 -20.07 18.70
CA VAL A 326 2.87 -19.36 17.89
C VAL A 326 3.46 -18.93 16.54
N LEU A 327 4.66 -18.36 16.54
CA LEU A 327 5.35 -17.94 15.31
C LEU A 327 5.76 -19.15 14.47
N THR A 328 6.27 -20.20 15.11
CA THR A 328 6.61 -21.45 14.42
C THR A 328 5.40 -22.03 13.68
N ASN A 329 4.23 -22.06 14.32
CA ASN A 329 3.00 -22.55 13.69
C ASN A 329 2.52 -21.63 12.56
N LYS A 330 2.70 -20.31 12.70
CA LYS A 330 2.42 -19.33 11.64
C LYS A 330 3.26 -19.61 10.39
N ILE A 331 4.57 -19.77 10.53
CA ILE A 331 5.47 -20.10 9.41
C ILE A 331 5.13 -21.44 8.76
N LYS A 332 4.80 -22.46 9.56
CA LYS A 332 4.32 -23.74 9.02
C LYS A 332 3.09 -23.56 8.13
N GLY A 333 2.17 -22.67 8.52
CA GLY A 333 1.01 -22.28 7.71
C GLY A 333 1.42 -21.70 6.36
N TRP A 334 2.27 -20.67 6.37
CA TRP A 334 2.73 -19.99 5.15
C TRP A 334 3.43 -20.95 4.18
N ILE A 335 4.36 -21.78 4.68
CA ILE A 335 5.11 -22.71 3.84
C ILE A 335 4.24 -23.84 3.30
N LYS A 336 3.28 -24.35 4.08
CA LYS A 336 2.30 -25.34 3.59
C LYS A 336 1.37 -24.72 2.53
N GLU A 337 1.08 -23.43 2.61
CA GLU A 337 0.27 -22.74 1.59
C GLU A 337 1.04 -22.56 0.26
N LEU A 338 2.36 -22.31 0.34
CA LEU A 338 3.25 -22.26 -0.83
C LEU A 338 3.49 -23.64 -1.43
N ASN A 339 3.72 -24.65 -0.59
CA ASN A 339 3.99 -26.02 -1.00
C ASN A 339 3.20 -27.02 -0.13
N PRO A 340 1.98 -27.41 -0.55
CA PRO A 340 1.10 -28.29 0.23
C PRO A 340 1.69 -29.66 0.58
N ASN A 341 2.67 -30.13 -0.20
CA ASN A 341 3.27 -31.46 -0.03
C ASN A 341 4.60 -31.44 0.75
N VAL A 342 4.98 -30.29 1.32
CA VAL A 342 6.21 -30.16 2.09
C VAL A 342 6.17 -31.03 3.34
N LYS A 343 7.25 -31.78 3.60
CA LYS A 343 7.40 -32.52 4.86
C LYS A 343 7.72 -31.55 5.98
N GLU A 344 7.17 -31.77 7.19
CA GLU A 344 7.40 -30.84 8.32
C GLU A 344 8.88 -30.60 8.62
N ARG A 345 9.72 -31.63 8.50
CA ARG A 345 11.19 -31.53 8.68
C ARG A 345 11.90 -30.64 7.66
N GLN A 346 11.22 -30.21 6.59
CA GLN A 346 11.78 -29.37 5.53
C GLN A 346 11.24 -27.93 5.59
N ILE A 347 10.27 -27.64 6.44
CA ILE A 347 9.63 -26.33 6.52
C ILE A 347 10.66 -25.25 6.86
N ASP A 348 11.45 -25.45 7.92
CA ASP A 348 12.42 -24.44 8.38
C ASP A 348 13.50 -24.17 7.31
N ARG A 349 13.95 -25.22 6.61
CA ARG A 349 14.90 -25.08 5.49
C ARG A 349 14.30 -24.34 4.30
N MET A 350 13.02 -24.57 4.01
CA MET A 350 12.33 -23.84 2.95
C MET A 350 12.14 -22.37 3.33
N PHE A 351 11.76 -22.11 4.59
CA PHE A 351 11.59 -20.75 5.07
C PHE A 351 12.91 -19.97 5.12
N ASP A 352 14.01 -20.56 5.60
CA ASP A 352 15.37 -19.99 5.52
C ASP A 352 15.72 -19.61 4.06
N LYS A 353 15.45 -20.51 3.11
CA LYS A 353 15.69 -20.23 1.69
C LYS A 353 14.85 -19.05 1.18
N GLU A 354 13.56 -19.01 1.52
CA GLU A 354 12.68 -17.92 1.11
C GLU A 354 13.07 -16.58 1.76
N LEU A 355 13.54 -16.57 3.02
CA LEU A 355 14.08 -15.39 3.68
C LEU A 355 15.31 -14.86 2.94
N ARG A 356 16.26 -15.73 2.61
CA ARG A 356 17.47 -15.36 1.84
C ARG A 356 17.09 -14.76 0.49
N ASN A 357 16.15 -15.38 -0.22
CA ASN A 357 15.63 -14.86 -1.48
C ASN A 357 14.98 -13.47 -1.29
N ALA A 358 14.23 -13.27 -0.22
CA ALA A 358 13.58 -12.00 0.09
C ALA A 358 14.60 -10.88 0.37
N PHE A 359 15.67 -11.15 1.12
CA PHE A 359 16.76 -10.18 1.29
C PHE A 359 17.47 -9.84 -0.03
N GLU A 360 17.58 -10.81 -0.95
CA GLU A 360 18.23 -10.56 -2.23
C GLU A 360 17.35 -9.79 -3.23
N SER A 361 16.03 -9.83 -3.11
CA SER A 361 15.12 -9.40 -4.18
C SER A 361 13.86 -8.64 -3.77
N ASN A 362 13.53 -8.55 -2.47
CA ASN A 362 12.27 -7.98 -1.99
C ASN A 362 12.42 -7.31 -0.62
N ILE A 363 13.19 -6.23 -0.59
CA ILE A 363 13.37 -5.37 0.58
C ILE A 363 12.57 -4.07 0.39
N ARG A 364 11.91 -3.65 1.46
CA ARG A 364 11.29 -2.33 1.59
C ARG A 364 11.82 -1.62 2.83
N ILE A 365 12.03 -0.31 2.72
CA ILE A 365 12.28 0.57 3.85
C ILE A 365 10.98 1.34 4.14
N ILE A 366 10.54 1.29 5.39
CA ILE A 366 9.36 1.97 5.91
C ILE A 366 9.81 3.06 6.88
N LEU A 367 9.47 4.31 6.57
CA LEU A 367 9.64 5.43 7.49
C LEU A 367 8.31 5.75 8.17
N VAL A 368 8.23 5.59 9.49
CA VAL A 368 7.11 6.10 10.28
C VAL A 368 7.54 7.41 10.93
N ILE A 369 6.83 8.51 10.61
CA ILE A 369 7.20 9.86 11.05
C ILE A 369 5.98 10.68 11.42
N ASP A 370 6.15 11.70 12.27
CA ASP A 370 5.05 12.59 12.69
C ASP A 370 4.64 13.63 11.63
N GLU A 371 5.55 14.00 10.74
CA GLU A 371 5.32 14.96 9.68
C GLU A 371 6.23 14.69 8.47
N LEU A 372 5.67 14.71 7.26
CA LEU A 372 6.43 14.59 6.01
C LEU A 372 5.62 15.23 4.87
N THR A 373 6.23 16.11 4.08
CA THR A 373 5.54 16.67 2.91
C THR A 373 5.56 15.69 1.73
N PRO A 374 4.62 15.80 0.76
CA PRO A 374 4.63 14.98 -0.45
C PRO A 374 5.96 15.08 -1.22
N GLU A 375 6.55 16.27 -1.33
CA GLU A 375 7.81 16.50 -2.03
C GLU A 375 9.00 15.84 -1.32
N GLN A 376 9.02 15.90 0.02
CA GLN A 376 10.02 15.21 0.82
C GLN A 376 9.90 13.69 0.65
N LYS A 377 8.67 13.16 0.71
CA LYS A 377 8.40 11.74 0.50
C LYS A 377 8.91 11.26 -0.86
N GLU A 378 8.59 11.99 -1.93
CA GLU A 378 8.99 11.64 -3.28
C GLU A 378 10.51 11.74 -3.47
N THR A 379 11.15 12.74 -2.87
CA THR A 379 12.62 12.86 -2.86
C THR A 379 13.27 11.63 -2.22
N ILE A 380 12.79 11.22 -1.04
CA ILE A 380 13.33 10.05 -0.33
C ILE A 380 13.06 8.78 -1.13
N LYS A 381 11.86 8.62 -1.68
CA LYS A 381 11.48 7.49 -2.53
C LYS A 381 12.44 7.33 -3.70
N ASN A 382 12.75 8.43 -4.41
CA ASN A 382 13.67 8.41 -5.54
C ASN A 382 15.11 8.06 -5.14
N ILE A 383 15.58 8.58 -4.00
CA ILE A 383 16.89 8.22 -3.45
C ILE A 383 16.95 6.73 -3.12
N ILE A 384 15.96 6.19 -2.42
CA ILE A 384 15.96 4.79 -1.98
C ILE A 384 15.77 3.82 -3.16
N ASN A 385 14.86 4.13 -4.09
CA ASN A 385 14.64 3.32 -5.30
C ASN A 385 15.84 3.29 -6.27
N SER A 386 16.81 4.19 -6.08
CA SER A 386 18.08 4.15 -6.83
C SER A 386 18.96 2.95 -6.43
N PHE A 387 18.81 2.42 -5.22
CA PHE A 387 19.53 1.25 -4.73
C PHE A 387 18.94 -0.03 -5.32
N LYS A 388 19.78 -0.82 -5.98
CA LYS A 388 19.36 -2.02 -6.71
C LYS A 388 19.61 -3.30 -5.91
N LEU A 389 18.66 -4.22 -5.99
CA LEU A 389 18.70 -5.57 -5.44
C LEU A 389 19.14 -6.58 -6.52
N ASN A 390 19.47 -7.78 -6.09
CA ASN A 390 19.88 -8.85 -6.98
C ASN A 390 18.62 -9.43 -7.68
N ASN A 391 18.61 -9.44 -9.02
CA ASN A 391 17.44 -9.85 -9.80
C ASN A 391 17.51 -11.32 -10.28
N THR A 392 18.29 -12.17 -9.62
CA THR A 392 18.43 -13.58 -10.06
C THR A 392 17.15 -14.39 -9.92
N ASN A 393 16.25 -13.99 -9.01
CA ASN A 393 15.07 -14.77 -8.65
C ASN A 393 13.74 -14.00 -8.75
N SER A 394 13.73 -12.70 -9.08
CA SER A 394 12.47 -11.95 -9.21
C SER A 394 11.83 -12.21 -10.58
N LYS A 395 10.50 -12.27 -10.60
CA LYS A 395 9.71 -12.49 -11.83
C LYS A 395 9.57 -11.20 -12.65
N ASN A 396 10.05 -10.06 -12.15
CA ASN A 396 9.89 -8.75 -12.78
C ASN A 396 11.23 -8.02 -12.99
N LYS A 397 11.24 -6.99 -13.84
CA LYS A 397 12.43 -6.16 -14.12
C LYS A 397 12.76 -5.18 -12.99
N ASP A 398 11.82 -4.92 -12.10
CA ASP A 398 11.99 -4.01 -10.97
C ASP A 398 12.86 -4.64 -9.89
N ASN A 399 14.10 -4.18 -9.80
CA ASN A 399 15.10 -4.69 -8.89
C ASN A 399 15.61 -3.59 -7.95
N PHE A 400 14.72 -2.84 -7.32
CA PHE A 400 15.09 -1.78 -6.40
C PHE A 400 14.58 -2.04 -4.99
N ILE A 401 15.19 -1.38 -4.01
CA ILE A 401 14.68 -1.33 -2.64
C ILE A 401 13.50 -0.38 -2.62
N GLU A 402 12.33 -0.88 -2.24
CA GLU A 402 11.11 -0.09 -2.20
C GLU A 402 11.12 0.87 -0.98
N PHE A 403 10.54 2.06 -1.13
CA PHE A 403 10.33 2.98 -0.02
C PHE A 403 8.84 3.19 0.24
N SER A 404 8.45 3.22 1.51
CA SER A 404 7.12 3.64 1.96
C SER A 404 7.26 4.54 3.18
N SER A 405 6.33 5.48 3.34
CA SER A 405 6.26 6.29 4.54
C SER A 405 4.85 6.38 5.08
N TYR A 406 4.74 6.41 6.40
CA TYR A 406 3.49 6.55 7.12
C TYR A 406 3.59 7.73 8.08
N ILE A 407 2.65 8.66 7.94
CA ILE A 407 2.57 9.84 8.81
C ILE A 407 1.63 9.52 9.95
N VAL A 408 2.14 9.49 11.18
CA VAL A 408 1.35 9.19 12.39
C VAL A 408 1.28 10.44 13.25
N ARG A 409 0.07 10.89 13.58
CA ARG A 409 -0.17 12.03 14.47
C ARG A 409 -0.78 11.56 15.78
N LEU A 410 -0.38 12.21 16.87
CA LEU A 410 -0.99 12.00 18.17
C LEU A 410 -2.16 12.97 18.33
N GLU A 411 -3.36 12.44 18.52
CA GLU A 411 -4.60 13.21 18.57
C GLU A 411 -5.22 13.11 19.97
N GLN A 412 -5.42 14.26 20.62
CA GLN A 412 -6.11 14.36 21.91
C GLN A 412 -7.60 14.62 21.68
N LYS A 413 -8.45 13.77 22.26
CA LYS A 413 -9.91 13.97 22.21
C LYS A 413 -10.32 15.27 22.90
N ILE A 414 -11.13 16.09 22.21
CA ILE A 414 -11.86 17.21 22.80
C ILE A 414 -13.30 16.80 23.09
N GLY A 415 -14.00 16.27 22.08
CA GLY A 415 -15.40 15.86 22.19
C GLY A 415 -15.73 14.75 21.20
N ILE A 416 -16.61 13.83 21.61
CA ILE A 416 -17.21 12.83 20.71
C ILE A 416 -18.70 13.14 20.63
N ILE A 417 -19.20 13.26 19.40
CA ILE A 417 -20.60 13.51 19.08
C ILE A 417 -21.29 12.17 18.84
N ASP A 418 -20.69 11.32 18.01
CA ASP A 418 -21.20 10.00 17.64
C ASP A 418 -20.04 9.02 17.47
N LYS A 419 -20.14 7.81 18.02
CA LYS A 419 -19.06 6.81 17.93
C LYS A 419 -19.14 5.95 16.66
N GLU A 420 -20.30 5.93 16.01
CA GLU A 420 -20.55 5.11 14.81
C GLU A 420 -20.24 5.88 13.52
N SER A 421 -20.01 7.19 13.62
CA SER A 421 -19.61 8.05 12.52
C SER A 421 -18.19 7.76 12.01
N SER A 422 -17.92 8.07 10.73
CA SER A 422 -16.66 7.69 10.06
C SER A 422 -15.57 8.77 10.05
N PHE A 423 -15.91 10.05 10.23
CA PHE A 423 -14.96 11.17 10.07
C PHE A 423 -14.70 11.91 11.38
N ALA A 424 -13.53 12.51 11.53
CA ALA A 424 -13.21 13.37 12.67
C ALA A 424 -12.65 14.70 12.19
N LEU A 425 -12.89 15.76 12.96
CA LEU A 425 -12.24 17.05 12.75
C LEU A 425 -11.07 17.18 13.72
N SER A 426 -9.86 17.37 13.19
CA SER A 426 -8.66 17.68 13.97
C SER A 426 -8.20 19.10 13.69
N PHE A 427 -7.78 19.84 14.72
CA PHE A 427 -7.06 21.11 14.53
C PHE A 427 -5.69 21.06 15.20
N GLN A 428 -4.80 21.94 14.74
CA GLN A 428 -3.45 22.11 15.25
C GLN A 428 -3.26 23.60 15.58
N GLU A 429 -2.75 23.89 16.78
CA GLU A 429 -2.40 25.26 17.24
C GLU A 429 -0.94 25.61 16.99
#